data_AF-A0A438FJG5-F1
#
_entry.id   AF-A0A438FJG5-F1
#
_cell.length_a   1.000
_cell.length_b   1.000
_cell.length_c   1.000
_cell.angle_alpha   90.00
_cell.angle_beta   90.00
_cell.angle_gamma   90.00
#
_symmetry.space_group_name_H-M   'P 1'
#
loop_
_entity.id
_entity.type
_entity.pdbx_description
1 polymer ?
#
loop_
_entity_poly.entity_id
_entity_poly.type
_entity_poly.pdbx_seq_one_letter_code
_entity_poly.pdbx_strand_id
1 'polypeptide(L)'
;MWLGLVKTAKEGGIDVIETYVFWNGHELSPGNYYFGGRYDLLKFVKIVQQVGMYLILCIGPFVAAEWNFGGVPVWLHYVPGTVFWTNSAPFKMMVLLFQNEVWLVLIDFAA
;
A
#
# COMPACT_ATOMS: atom_id res chain seq x y z
N MET A 1 13.46 -9.09 10.12
CA MET A 1 13.05 -7.84 10.79
C MET A 1 11.56 -7.83 11.09
N TRP A 2 10.66 -7.83 10.08
CA TRP A 2 9.20 -7.72 10.30
C TRP A 2 8.62 -8.65 11.37
N LEU A 3 8.88 -9.96 11.30
CA LEU A 3 8.37 -10.91 12.29
C LEU A 3 8.78 -10.55 13.73
N GLY A 4 10.01 -10.10 13.93
CA GLY A 4 10.49 -9.66 15.24
C GLY A 4 9.75 -8.42 15.74
N LEU A 5 9.61 -7.40 14.88
CA LEU A 5 8.89 -6.16 15.21
C LEU A 5 7.42 -6.40 15.55
N VAL A 6 6.74 -7.24 14.77
CA VAL A 6 5.33 -7.59 15.01
C VAL A 6 5.17 -8.37 16.32
N LYS A 7 6.08 -9.30 16.63
CA LYS A 7 6.07 -10.00 17.93
C LYS A 7 6.28 -9.05 19.10
N THR A 8 7.25 -8.13 18.99
CA THR A 8 7.48 -7.12 20.03
C THR A 8 6.27 -6.21 20.21
N ALA A 9 5.57 -5.83 19.13
CA ALA A 9 4.32 -5.07 19.23
C ALA A 9 3.24 -5.86 20.01
N LYS A 10 3.08 -7.16 19.72
CA LYS A 10 2.16 -8.04 20.46
C LYS A 10 2.53 -8.18 21.93
N GLU A 11 3.81 -8.40 22.24
CA GLU A 11 4.34 -8.47 23.61
C GLU A 11 4.15 -7.14 24.36
N GLY A 12 4.16 -6.02 23.63
CA GLY A 12 3.84 -4.68 24.12
C GLY A 12 2.35 -4.42 24.35
N GLY A 13 1.47 -5.40 24.10
CA GLY A 13 0.03 -5.29 24.33
C GLY A 13 -0.77 -4.64 23.20
N ILE A 14 -0.21 -4.56 21.99
CA ILE A 14 -0.92 -4.05 20.81
C ILE A 14 -1.71 -5.20 20.15
N ASP A 15 -2.95 -4.94 19.74
CA ASP A 15 -3.82 -5.91 19.05
C ASP A 15 -3.81 -5.77 17.52
N VAL A 16 -3.49 -4.57 17.03
CA VAL A 16 -3.63 -4.19 15.61
C VAL A 16 -2.35 -3.52 15.12
N ILE A 17 -1.81 -4.00 13.99
CA ILE A 17 -0.79 -3.28 13.24
C ILE A 17 -1.49 -2.36 12.24
N GLU A 18 -1.03 -1.13 12.09
CA GLU A 18 -1.48 -0.23 11.02
C GLU A 18 -0.33 0.04 10.05
N THR A 19 -0.62 0.07 8.75
CA THR A 19 0.38 0.44 7.75
C THR A 19 -0.23 1.10 6.52
N TYR A 20 0.56 1.96 5.87
CA TYR A 20 0.25 2.57 4.59
C TYR A 20 0.65 1.65 3.43
N VAL A 21 -0.02 1.79 2.29
CA VAL A 21 0.43 1.21 1.01
C VAL A 21 1.04 2.32 0.15
N PHE A 22 2.32 2.18 -0.19
CA PHE A 22 3.08 3.21 -0.89
C PHE A 22 3.01 3.02 -2.41
N TRP A 23 2.03 3.64 -3.07
CA TRP A 23 1.80 3.47 -4.52
C TRP A 23 3.06 3.64 -5.35
N ASN A 24 3.83 4.70 -5.17
CA ASN A 24 5.05 4.96 -5.93
C ASN A 24 6.17 3.92 -5.76
N GLY A 25 6.16 3.15 -4.67
CA GLY A 25 7.06 2.01 -4.50
C GLY A 25 6.56 0.76 -5.18
N HIS A 26 5.23 0.63 -5.31
CA HIS A 26 4.57 -0.49 -5.96
C HIS A 26 4.39 -0.29 -7.47
N GLU A 27 4.42 0.93 -8.01
CA GLU A 27 4.26 1.21 -9.44
C GLU A 27 5.28 2.25 -9.91
N LEU A 28 6.51 1.79 -10.17
CA LEU A 28 7.65 2.65 -10.55
C LEU A 28 7.46 3.34 -11.91
N SER A 29 6.70 2.70 -12.80
CA SER A 29 6.28 3.21 -14.11
C SER A 29 4.85 2.74 -14.42
N PRO A 30 4.08 3.45 -15.26
CA PRO A 30 2.69 3.11 -15.52
C PRO A 30 2.49 1.63 -15.89
N GLY A 31 1.63 0.93 -15.15
CA GLY A 31 1.28 -0.47 -15.32
C GLY A 31 2.34 -1.50 -14.91
N ASN A 32 3.49 -1.07 -14.38
CA ASN A 32 4.57 -1.96 -13.96
C ASN A 32 4.61 -2.08 -12.44
N TYR A 33 3.95 -3.12 -11.93
CA TYR A 33 3.80 -3.34 -10.49
C TYR A 33 4.94 -4.16 -9.88
N TYR A 34 5.33 -3.80 -8.65
CA TYR A 34 6.36 -4.48 -7.87
C TYR A 34 5.87 -4.79 -6.45
N PHE A 35 5.80 -6.08 -6.12
CA PHE A 35 5.44 -6.59 -4.80
C PHE A 35 6.52 -7.55 -4.25
N GLY A 36 7.79 -7.22 -4.47
CA GLY A 36 8.93 -8.01 -4.05
C GLY A 36 9.74 -7.40 -2.91
N GLY A 37 10.57 -8.20 -2.25
CA GLY A 37 11.53 -7.73 -1.25
C GLY A 37 10.85 -6.99 -0.10
N ARG A 38 11.24 -5.72 0.13
CA ARG A 38 10.63 -4.89 1.18
C ARG A 38 9.24 -4.33 0.82
N TYR A 39 8.81 -4.47 -0.43
CA TYR A 39 7.49 -4.09 -0.94
C TYR A 39 6.57 -5.32 -1.10
N ASP A 40 6.94 -6.46 -0.52
CA ASP A 40 6.09 -7.66 -0.51
C ASP A 40 4.96 -7.50 0.53
N LEU A 41 3.86 -6.89 0.08
CA LEU A 41 2.70 -6.59 0.91
C LEU A 41 2.04 -7.88 1.42
N LEU A 42 1.80 -8.86 0.54
CA LEU A 42 1.15 -10.12 0.93
C LEU A 42 1.94 -10.87 2.00
N LYS A 43 3.28 -10.91 1.89
CA LYS A 43 4.14 -11.50 2.92
C LYS A 43 4.04 -10.76 4.25
N PHE A 44 3.99 -9.43 4.24
CA PHE A 44 3.82 -8.65 5.46
C PHE A 44 2.47 -8.96 6.12
N VAL A 45 1.37 -8.96 5.35
CA VAL A 45 0.04 -9.33 5.85
C VAL A 45 0.04 -10.73 6.47
N LYS A 46 0.64 -11.72 5.79
CA LYS A 46 0.78 -13.09 6.32
C LYS A 46 1.57 -13.14 7.61
N ILE A 47 2.62 -12.34 7.77
CA ILE A 47 3.39 -12.27 9.03
C ILE A 47 2.52 -11.74 10.18
N VAL A 48 1.74 -10.69 9.94
CA VAL A 48 0.83 -10.12 10.96
C VAL A 48 -0.23 -11.15 11.38
N GLN A 49 -0.82 -11.84 10.39
CA GLN A 49 -1.76 -12.93 10.64
C GLN A 49 -1.13 -14.09 11.42
N GLN A 50 0.08 -14.52 11.06
CA GLN A 50 0.80 -15.62 11.73
C GLN A 50 1.08 -15.33 13.21
N VAL A 51 1.35 -14.07 13.54
CA VAL A 51 1.52 -13.64 14.94
C VAL A 51 0.17 -13.55 15.67
N GLY A 52 -0.95 -13.61 14.95
CA GLY A 52 -2.30 -13.53 15.48
C GLY A 52 -2.64 -12.12 15.95
N MET A 53 -2.41 -11.13 15.08
CA MET A 53 -2.78 -9.73 15.26
C MET A 53 -3.69 -9.30 14.11
N TYR A 54 -4.48 -8.25 14.32
CA TYR A 54 -5.24 -7.61 13.24
C TYR A 54 -4.36 -6.65 12.44
N LEU A 55 -4.82 -6.28 11.25
CA LEU A 55 -4.15 -5.34 10.37
C LEU A 55 -5.14 -4.30 9.86
N ILE A 56 -4.79 -3.01 9.97
CA ILE A 56 -5.43 -1.91 9.25
C ILE A 56 -4.52 -1.51 8.09
N LEU A 57 -5.07 -1.58 6.87
CA LEU A 57 -4.38 -1.15 5.65
C LEU A 57 -4.92 0.21 5.19
N CYS A 58 -4.09 1.24 5.33
CA CYS A 58 -4.33 2.57 4.83
C CYS A 58 -3.83 2.67 3.37
N ILE A 59 -4.66 2.23 2.41
CA ILE A 59 -4.26 2.01 1.00
C ILE A 59 -3.89 3.32 0.27
N GLY A 60 -4.41 4.46 0.72
CA GLY A 60 -4.21 5.75 0.07
C GLY A 60 -5.32 6.11 -0.93
N PRO A 61 -5.01 6.81 -2.04
CA PRO A 61 -3.73 6.80 -2.77
C PRO A 61 -2.69 7.84 -2.29
N PHE A 62 -3.12 8.83 -1.48
CA PHE A 62 -2.21 9.68 -0.69
C PHE A 62 -1.98 9.04 0.66
N VAL A 63 -0.76 9.08 1.16
CA VAL A 63 -0.45 8.61 2.52
C VAL A 63 0.29 9.62 3.37
N ALA A 64 0.75 10.73 2.79
CA ALA A 64 1.71 11.64 3.41
C ALA A 64 2.95 10.87 3.93
N ALA A 65 2.93 10.48 5.20
CA ALA A 65 3.87 9.57 5.86
C ALA A 65 5.35 10.00 5.77
N GLU A 66 5.59 11.31 5.61
CA GLU A 66 6.93 11.87 5.36
C GLU A 66 7.64 11.13 4.20
N TRP A 67 6.85 10.61 3.26
CA TRP A 67 7.29 9.78 2.16
C TRP A 67 7.38 10.59 0.89
N ASN A 68 8.28 10.17 -0.01
CA ASN A 68 8.50 10.85 -1.28
C ASN A 68 7.17 11.07 -2.02
N PHE A 69 6.91 12.32 -2.38
CA PHE A 69 5.70 12.76 -3.07
C PHE A 69 4.37 12.29 -2.43
N GLY A 70 4.37 12.08 -1.11
CA GLY A 70 3.20 11.63 -0.34
C GLY A 70 2.68 10.25 -0.72
N GLY A 71 3.53 9.42 -1.33
CA GLY A 71 3.20 8.05 -1.77
C GLY A 71 2.72 7.96 -3.21
N VAL A 72 2.45 9.07 -3.90
CA VAL A 72 1.95 9.06 -5.29
C VAL A 72 3.11 8.92 -6.29
N PRO A 73 2.95 8.21 -7.41
CA PRO A 73 4.00 8.14 -8.42
C PRO A 73 4.22 9.47 -9.14
N VAL A 74 5.49 9.85 -9.33
CA VAL A 74 5.85 11.11 -10.00
C VAL A 74 5.36 11.13 -11.45
N TRP A 75 5.36 9.98 -12.14
CA TRP A 75 4.88 9.89 -13.53
C TRP A 75 3.42 10.30 -13.69
N LEU A 76 2.60 10.19 -12.63
CA LEU A 76 1.18 10.54 -12.67
C LEU A 76 0.97 12.05 -12.91
N HIS A 77 1.92 12.88 -12.48
CA HIS A 77 1.89 14.33 -12.72
C HIS A 77 1.91 14.67 -14.22
N TYR A 78 2.53 13.82 -15.04
CA TYR A 78 2.68 14.03 -16.48
C TYR A 78 1.55 13.42 -17.30
N VAL A 79 0.56 12.78 -16.67
CA VAL A 79 -0.62 12.27 -17.37
C VAL A 79 -1.55 13.44 -17.72
N PRO A 80 -1.88 13.67 -19.01
CA PRO A 80 -2.68 14.81 -19.45
C PRO A 80 -4.03 14.91 -18.71
N GLY A 81 -4.36 16.12 -18.26
CA GLY A 81 -5.63 16.40 -17.57
C GLY A 81 -5.70 15.93 -16.11
N THR A 82 -4.59 15.41 -15.56
CA THR A 82 -4.53 14.98 -14.16
C THR A 82 -4.43 16.18 -13.23
N VAL A 83 -5.35 16.24 -12.28
CA VAL A 83 -5.31 17.17 -11.15
C VAL A 83 -5.51 16.35 -9.89
N PHE A 84 -4.49 16.29 -9.04
CA PHE A 84 -4.52 15.47 -7.83
C PHE A 84 -5.60 15.94 -6.85
N TRP A 85 -6.17 15.01 -6.08
CA TRP A 85 -7.11 15.30 -4.99
C TRP A 85 -8.41 15.99 -5.42
N THR A 86 -8.73 15.93 -6.70
CA THR A 86 -9.95 16.54 -7.26
C THR A 86 -10.78 15.51 -8.02
N ASN A 87 -11.93 15.94 -8.53
CA ASN A 87 -12.78 15.15 -9.40
C ASN A 87 -12.23 15.03 -10.85
N SER A 88 -10.91 14.89 -11.01
CA SER A 88 -10.24 14.67 -12.30
C SER A 88 -10.46 13.23 -12.76
N ALA A 89 -11.02 13.05 -13.96
CA ALA A 89 -11.25 11.73 -14.55
C ALA A 89 -9.98 10.87 -14.67
N PRO A 90 -8.86 11.36 -15.24
CA PRO A 90 -7.63 10.58 -15.31
C PRO A 90 -7.06 10.26 -13.91
N PHE A 91 -7.15 11.19 -12.95
CA PHE A 91 -6.72 10.91 -11.58
C PHE A 91 -7.52 9.77 -10.95
N LYS A 92 -8.85 9.85 -10.95
CA LYS A 92 -9.73 8.80 -10.38
C LYS A 92 -9.51 7.44 -11.04
N MET A 93 -9.31 7.41 -12.35
CA MET A 93 -9.05 6.17 -13.09
C MET A 93 -7.75 5.51 -12.61
N MET A 94 -6.65 6.27 -12.54
CA MET A 94 -5.36 5.73 -12.11
C MET A 94 -5.39 5.26 -10.65
N VAL A 95 -6.08 5.99 -9.78
CA VAL A 95 -6.30 5.59 -8.39
C VAL A 95 -7.07 4.27 -8.30
N LEU A 96 -8.14 4.13 -9.08
CA LEU A 96 -8.95 2.92 -9.10
C LEU A 96 -8.13 1.71 -9.58
N LEU A 97 -7.32 1.88 -10.63
CA LEU A 97 -6.42 0.83 -11.12
C LEU A 97 -5.46 0.37 -10.03
N PHE A 98 -4.77 1.29 -9.36
CA PHE A 98 -3.87 0.94 -8.27
C PHE A 98 -4.59 0.23 -7.11
N GLN A 99 -5.75 0.72 -6.69
CA GLN A 99 -6.53 0.09 -5.63
C GLN A 99 -6.99 -1.32 -6.00
N ASN A 100 -7.36 -1.55 -7.27
CA ASN A 100 -7.69 -2.88 -7.77
C ASN A 100 -6.48 -3.82 -7.74
N GLU A 101 -5.30 -3.34 -8.11
CA GLU A 101 -4.06 -4.15 -8.08
C GLU A 101 -3.67 -4.53 -6.66
N VAL A 102 -3.78 -3.60 -5.71
CA VAL A 102 -3.62 -3.91 -4.28
C VAL A 102 -4.64 -4.96 -3.84
N TRP A 103 -5.89 -4.85 -4.30
CA TRP A 103 -6.91 -5.85 -3.99
C TRP A 103 -6.60 -7.22 -4.56
N LEU A 104 -6.13 -7.32 -5.81
CA LEU A 104 -5.75 -8.57 -6.45
C LEU A 104 -4.60 -9.27 -5.71
N VAL A 105 -3.63 -8.51 -5.18
CA VAL A 105 -2.55 -9.08 -4.35
C VAL A 105 -3.07 -9.66 -3.03
N LEU A 106 -4.17 -9.12 -2.50
CA LEU A 106 -4.73 -9.51 -1.20
C LEU A 106 -5.90 -10.49 -1.32
N ILE A 107 -6.47 -10.72 -2.51
CA ILE A 107 -7.67 -11.55 -2.67
C ILE A 107 -7.44 -13.00 -2.21
N ASP A 108 -6.26 -13.55 -2.49
CA ASP A 108 -5.85 -14.90 -2.08
C ASP A 108 -5.61 -15.04 -0.56
N PHE A 109 -5.62 -13.92 0.18
CA PHE A 109 -5.56 -13.93 1.65
C PHE A 109 -6.95 -13.97 2.30
N ALA A 110 -7.99 -13.51 1.59
CA ALA A 110 -9.36 -13.43 2.11
C ALA A 110 -10.21 -14.70 1.87
N ALA A 111 -9.70 -15.64 1.06
CA ALA A 111 -10.31 -16.94 0.79
C ALA A 111 -9.76 -18.02 1.75
#